data_AF-A0A3N5PFB5-F1
#
_entry.id   AF-A0A3N5PFB5-F1
#
_cell.length_a   1.000
_cell.length_b   1.000
_cell.length_c   1.000
_cell.angle_alpha   90.00
_cell.angle_beta   90.00
_cell.angle_gamma   90.00
#
_symmetry.space_group_name_H-M   'P 1'
#
loop_
_entity.id
_entity.type
_entity.pdbx_description
1 polymer ?
#
loop_
_entity_poly.entity_id
_entity_poly.type
_entity_poly.pdbx_seq_one_letter_code
_entity_poly.pdbx_strand_id
1 'polypeptide(L)' 'RTHKAAADLFRVAVELGGTLSGEHGVGTLKKPYLESDIGPIAMDVMRSVRRALDPRGILNPGKILD' A
#
# COMPACT_ATOMS: atom_id res chain seq x y z
N ARG A 1 17.88 -7.97 8.60
CA ARG A 1 17.46 -7.41 9.90
C ARG A 1 16.54 -6.19 9.72
N THR A 2 16.96 -5.16 8.96
CA THR A 2 16.19 -3.91 8.78
C THR A 2 14.80 -4.09 8.15
N HIS A 3 14.66 -4.91 7.10
CA HIS A 3 13.34 -5.18 6.49
C HIS A 3 12.34 -5.82 7.46
N LYS A 4 12.81 -6.74 8.31
CA LYS A 4 11.96 -7.35 9.34
C LYS A 4 11.53 -6.32 10.39
N ALA A 5 12.46 -5.49 10.87
CA ALA A 5 12.14 -4.42 11.80
C ALA A 5 11.12 -3.42 11.22
N ALA A 6 11.21 -3.10 9.93
CA ALA A 6 10.23 -2.25 9.25
C ALA A 6 8.85 -2.93 9.17
N ALA A 7 8.80 -4.21 8.81
CA ALA A 7 7.56 -4.99 8.79
C ALA A 7 6.86 -5.03 10.16
N ASP A 8 7.64 -5.29 11.21
CA ASP A 8 7.16 -5.32 12.60
C ASP A 8 6.62 -3.95 13.03
N LEU A 9 7.32 -2.87 12.68
CA LEU A 9 6.89 -1.50 12.96
C LEU A 9 5.56 -1.15 12.26
N PHE A 10 5.44 -1.48 10.97
CA PHE A 10 4.21 -1.22 10.20
C PHE A 10 3.02 -1.98 10.76
N ARG A 11 3.22 -3.26 11.11
CA ARG A 11 2.18 -4.07 11.73
C ARG A 11 1.71 -3.46 13.06
N VAL A 12 2.64 -3.10 13.94
CA VAL A 12 2.30 -2.50 15.25
C VAL A 12 1.57 -1.16 15.07
N ALA A 13 2.02 -0.32 14.12
CA ALA A 13 1.37 0.96 13.85
C ALA A 13 -0.11 0.77 13.46
N VAL A 14 -0.40 -0.18 12.57
CA VAL A 14 -1.78 -0.50 12.14
C VAL A 14 -2.59 -1.13 13.27
N GLU A 15 -2.02 -2.06 14.05
CA GLU A 15 -2.68 -2.69 15.20
C GLU A 15 -3.11 -1.67 16.28
N LEU A 16 -2.37 -0.56 16.39
CA LEU A 16 -2.68 0.54 17.31
C LEU A 16 -3.63 1.59 16.71
N GLY A 17 -4.19 1.36 15.52
CA GLY A 17 -5.09 2.29 14.83
C GLY A 17 -4.38 3.46 14.14
N GLY A 18 -3.06 3.37 13.96
CA GLY A 18 -2.28 4.29 13.14
C GLY A 18 -2.35 3.96 11.65
N THR A 19 -1.53 4.65 10.85
CA THR A 19 -1.41 4.45 9.40
C THR A 19 0.02 4.08 9.00
N LEU A 20 0.18 3.41 7.86
CA LEU A 20 1.48 3.10 7.26
C LEU A 20 2.27 4.35 6.87
N SER A 21 1.60 5.47 6.61
CA SER A 21 2.28 6.69 6.18
C SER A 21 1.54 7.96 6.57
N GLY A 22 2.22 8.83 7.33
CA GLY A 22 1.76 10.20 7.53
C GLY A 22 2.02 11.10 6.31
N GLU A 23 3.18 10.95 5.65
CA GLU A 23 3.64 11.91 4.62
C GLU A 23 4.17 11.26 3.33
N HIS A 24 5.15 10.35 3.43
CA HIS A 24 5.93 9.88 2.28
C HIS A 24 5.25 8.86 1.33
N GLY A 25 3.98 8.56 1.57
CA GLY A 25 3.21 7.57 0.82
C GLY A 25 3.70 6.11 0.98
N VAL A 26 3.25 5.27 0.04
CA VAL A 26 3.42 3.80 0.06
C VAL A 26 4.60 3.33 -0.80
N GLY A 27 4.64 3.80 -2.06
CA GLY A 27 5.65 3.42 -3.04
C GLY A 27 5.72 1.90 -3.27
N THR A 28 6.94 1.35 -3.32
CA THR A 28 7.19 -0.11 -3.33
C THR A 28 7.38 -0.68 -1.93
N LEU A 29 7.99 0.10 -1.03
CA LEU A 29 8.40 -0.39 0.29
C LEU A 29 7.22 -0.81 1.15
N LYS A 30 6.15 0.00 1.18
CA LYS A 30 5.00 -0.25 2.05
C LYS A 30 3.87 -1.00 1.36
N LYS A 31 3.98 -1.22 0.03
CA LYS A 31 2.96 -1.90 -0.79
C LYS A 31 2.50 -3.23 -0.21
N PRO A 32 3.38 -4.13 0.28
CA PRO A 32 2.96 -5.41 0.85
C PRO A 32 2.08 -5.29 2.10
N TYR A 33 2.06 -4.14 2.77
CA TYR A 33 1.34 -3.92 4.03
C TYR A 33 0.08 -3.07 3.83
N LEU A 34 -0.12 -2.45 2.66
CA LEU A 34 -1.16 -1.46 2.42
C LEU A 34 -2.56 -1.98 2.74
N GLU A 35 -2.87 -3.21 2.36
CA GLU A 35 -4.18 -3.81 2.59
C GLU A 35 -4.52 -3.94 4.08
N SER A 36 -3.51 -4.12 4.95
CA SER A 36 -3.73 -4.17 6.40
C SER A 36 -4.17 -2.81 6.97
N ASP A 37 -3.76 -1.70 6.36
CA ASP A 37 -4.11 -0.34 6.79
C ASP A 37 -5.50 0.07 6.26
N ILE A 38 -5.72 -0.08 4.95
CA ILE A 38 -6.94 0.45 4.30
C ILE A 38 -8.04 -0.60 4.06
N GLY A 39 -7.73 -1.86 4.27
CA GLY A 39 -8.65 -2.98 4.08
C GLY A 39 -8.89 -3.38 2.61
N PRO A 40 -9.56 -4.53 2.40
CA PRO A 40 -9.75 -5.12 1.07
C PRO A 40 -10.66 -4.27 0.17
N ILE A 41 -11.69 -3.63 0.73
CA ILE A 41 -12.64 -2.81 -0.03
C ILE A 41 -11.93 -1.61 -0.67
N ALA A 42 -11.10 -0.90 0.08
CA ALA A 42 -10.35 0.24 -0.45
C ALA A 42 -9.34 -0.21 -1.52
N MET A 43 -8.67 -1.35 -1.32
CA MET A 43 -7.80 -1.94 -2.32
C MET A 43 -8.54 -2.22 -3.64
N ASP A 44 -9.75 -2.77 -3.59
CA ASP A 44 -10.54 -3.07 -4.79
C ASP A 44 -11.05 -1.82 -5.51
N VAL A 45 -11.42 -0.78 -4.75
CA VAL A 45 -11.74 0.54 -5.31
C VAL A 45 -10.51 1.12 -6.04
N MET A 46 -9.34 1.12 -5.40
CA MET A 46 -8.12 1.65 -6.02
C MET A 46 -7.73 0.88 -7.29
N ARG A 47 -7.84 -0.46 -7.28
CA ARG A 47 -7.61 -1.29 -8.47
C ARG A 47 -8.61 -0.97 -9.58
N SER A 48 -9.88 -0.75 -9.25
CA SER A 48 -10.93 -0.43 -10.22
C SER A 48 -10.69 0.93 -10.88
N VAL A 49 -10.34 1.94 -10.09
CA VAL A 49 -9.95 3.26 -10.60
C VAL A 49 -8.72 3.17 -11.49
N ARG A 50 -7.68 2.44 -11.07
CA ARG A 50 -6.46 2.28 -11.88
C ARG A 50 -6.74 1.59 -13.22
N ARG A 51 -7.56 0.54 -13.26
CA ARG A 51 -7.93 -0.13 -14.52
C ARG A 51 -8.71 0.80 -15.46
N ALA A 52 -9.56 1.68 -14.92
CA ALA A 52 -10.31 2.64 -15.72
C ALA A 52 -9.41 3.73 -16.31
N LEU A 53 -8.40 4.20 -15.56
CA LEU A 53 -7.52 5.30 -15.97
C LEU A 53 -6.27 4.85 -16.74
N ASP A 54 -5.76 3.65 -16.45
CA ASP A 54 -4.53 3.08 -17.04
C ASP A 54 -4.75 1.63 -17.50
N PRO A 55 -5.61 1.39 -18.51
CA PRO A 55 -5.91 0.05 -19.01
C PRO A 55 -4.68 -0.64 -19.65
N ARG A 56 -3.62 0.13 -19.98
CA ARG A 56 -2.38 -0.41 -20.54
C ARG A 56 -1.28 -0.60 -19.50
N GLY A 57 -1.50 -0.22 -18.24
CA GLY A 57 -0.54 -0.39 -17.16
C GLY A 57 0.76 0.41 -17.31
N ILE A 58 0.75 1.53 -18.03
CA ILE A 58 1.96 2.31 -18.33
C ILE A 58 2.24 3.41 -17.30
N LEU A 59 1.27 3.74 -16.45
CA LEU A 59 1.41 4.77 -15.43
C LEU A 59 2.07 4.16 -14.19
N ASN A 60 3.40 4.28 -14.14
CA ASN A 60 4.24 3.97 -12.97
C ASN A 60 4.13 2.51 -12.48
N PRO A 61 4.49 1.53 -13.31
CA PRO A 61 4.30 0.11 -13.03
C PRO A 61 5.03 -0.35 -11.75
N GLY A 62 4.40 -1.28 -11.03
CA GLY A 62 4.95 -1.89 -9.81
C GLY A 62 4.84 -1.03 -8.54
N LYS A 63 4.37 0.22 -8.62
CA LYS A 63 4.12 1.07 -7.45
C LYS A 63 2.69 0.92 -6.97
N ILE A 64 2.51 0.73 -5.65
CA ILE A 64 1.21 0.62 -4.95
C ILE A 64 0.35 -0.57 -5.41
N LEU A 65 0.01 -0.64 -6.67
CA LEU A 65 -0.79 -1.69 -7.32
C LEU A 65 0.06 -2.39 -8.39
N ASP A 66 -0.38 -3.56 -8.83
CA ASP A 66 0.11 -4.22 -10.05
C ASP A 66 -0.95 -4.11 -11.13
#